data_AF-A0A946FVV0-F1
#
_entry.id   AF-A0A946FVV0-F1
#
_cell.length_a   1.000
_cell.length_b   1.000
_cell.length_c   1.000
_cell.angle_alpha   90.00
_cell.angle_beta   90.00
_cell.angle_gamma   90.00
#
_symmetry.space_group_name_H-M   'P 1'
#
loop_
_entity.id
_entity.type
_entity.pdbx_description
1 polymer ?
#
loop_
_entity_poly.entity_id
_entity_poly.type
_entity_poly.pdbx_seq_one_letter_code
_entity_poly.pdbx_strand_id
1 'polypeptide(L)'
;MGFHQSYWDATYIKDYYEYHAESEGWGTPFDFASWMYEDTQQEILRKLQYFVERQVDAAFAIKTMKATSDDMWYPRRKELISAGVIVQ
;
A
#
# COMPACT_ATOMS: atom_id res chain seq x y z
N MET A 1 -15.89 5.67 1.95
CA MET A 1 -14.60 5.00 2.16
C MET A 1 -14.18 4.44 0.82
N GLY A 2 -13.02 4.86 0.31
CA GLY A 2 -12.46 4.39 -0.96
C GLY A 2 -11.15 3.65 -0.73
N PHE A 3 -10.74 2.84 -1.70
CA PHE A 3 -9.50 2.06 -1.66
C PHE A 3 -8.75 2.19 -2.99
N HIS A 4 -7.44 2.35 -2.91
CA HIS A 4 -6.53 2.38 -4.05
C HIS A 4 -5.14 1.85 -3.63
N GLN A 5 -4.29 1.62 -4.62
CA GLN A 5 -2.88 1.32 -4.41
C GLN A 5 -2.13 2.56 -3.91
N SER A 6 -1.22 2.35 -2.94
CA SER A 6 -0.25 3.38 -2.56
C SER A 6 0.66 3.69 -3.74
N TYR A 7 1.22 4.90 -3.76
CA TYR A 7 2.23 5.29 -4.73
C TYR A 7 3.22 6.24 -4.10
N TRP A 8 4.39 6.32 -4.72
CA TRP A 8 5.39 7.33 -4.42
C TRP A 8 5.55 8.23 -5.64
N ASP A 9 5.44 9.54 -5.44
CA ASP A 9 5.71 10.51 -6.50
C ASP A 9 7.19 10.48 -6.88
N ALA A 10 7.50 10.71 -8.17
CA ALA A 10 8.88 10.68 -8.66
C ALA A 10 9.79 11.72 -7.99
N THR A 11 9.26 12.90 -7.65
CA THR A 11 9.99 13.94 -6.91
C THR A 11 10.28 13.47 -5.49
N TYR A 12 9.27 12.89 -4.84
CA TYR A 12 9.44 12.35 -3.49
C TYR A 12 10.43 11.19 -3.44
N ILE A 13 10.40 10.28 -4.41
CA ILE A 13 11.39 9.20 -4.58
C ILE A 13 12.81 9.79 -4.66
N LYS A 14 13.01 10.81 -5.49
CA LYS A 14 14.31 11.46 -5.66
C LYS A 14 14.79 12.09 -4.35
N ASP A 15 13.95 12.90 -3.74
CA ASP A 15 14.31 13.64 -2.52
C ASP A 15 14.58 12.68 -1.35
N TYR A 16 13.80 11.60 -1.24
CA TYR A 16 14.01 10.56 -0.23
C TYR A 16 15.33 9.83 -0.44
N TYR A 17 15.65 9.45 -1.69
CA TYR A 17 16.95 8.85 -2.01
C TYR A 17 18.10 9.78 -1.64
N GLU A 18 18.06 11.04 -2.10
CA GLU A 18 19.15 12.01 -1.87
C GLU A 18 19.36 12.29 -0.38
N TYR A 19 18.28 12.31 0.41
CA TYR A 19 18.36 12.56 1.85
C TYR A 19 18.86 11.35 2.65
N HIS A 20 18.51 10.13 2.24
CA HIS A 20 18.78 8.91 3.01
C HIS A 20 19.93 8.05 2.47
N ALA A 21 20.45 8.32 1.28
CA ALA A 21 21.44 7.46 0.61
C ALA A 21 22.66 7.13 1.48
N GLU A 22 23.21 8.13 2.19
CA GLU A 22 24.38 7.92 3.06
C GLU A 22 24.04 7.05 4.27
N SER A 23 22.92 7.33 4.96
CA SER A 23 22.54 6.61 6.18
C SER A 23 22.06 5.18 5.91
N GLU A 24 21.41 4.96 4.79
CA GLU A 24 20.86 3.65 4.38
C GLU A 24 21.87 2.82 3.57
N GLY A 25 23.02 3.40 3.21
CA GLY A 25 24.08 2.73 2.46
C GLY A 25 23.76 2.50 0.97
N TRP A 26 22.86 3.30 0.38
CA TRP A 26 22.55 3.22 -1.04
C TRP A 26 23.60 3.97 -1.88
N GLY A 27 24.48 3.23 -2.55
CA GLY A 27 25.51 3.79 -3.41
C GLY A 27 24.98 4.35 -4.73
N THR A 28 23.84 3.82 -5.20
CA THR A 28 23.22 4.19 -6.47
C THR A 28 21.69 4.21 -6.37
N PRO A 29 21.00 4.88 -7.32
CA PRO A 29 19.55 4.79 -7.41
C PRO A 29 19.03 3.35 -7.62
N PHE A 30 19.87 2.43 -8.11
CA PHE A 30 19.50 1.02 -8.28
C PHE A 30 19.47 0.26 -6.96
N ASP A 31 20.36 0.59 -6.02
CA ASP A 31 20.32 0.03 -4.66
C ASP A 31 19.02 0.45 -3.96
N PHE A 32 18.66 1.73 -4.10
CA PHE A 32 17.40 2.26 -3.61
C PHE A 32 16.18 1.62 -4.29
N ALA A 33 16.21 1.43 -5.61
CA ALA A 33 15.12 0.75 -6.32
C ALA A 33 14.92 -0.70 -5.85
N SER A 34 16.02 -1.42 -5.57
CA SER A 34 15.95 -2.76 -4.98
C SER A 34 15.31 -2.73 -3.59
N TRP A 35 15.73 -1.79 -2.74
CA TRP A 35 15.13 -1.60 -1.41
C TRP A 35 13.64 -1.26 -1.49
N MET A 36 13.25 -0.33 -2.37
CA MET A 36 11.87 0.11 -2.52
C MET A 36 10.94 -1.03 -2.95
N TYR A 37 11.45 -1.97 -3.77
CA TYR A 37 10.71 -3.17 -4.13
C TYR A 37 10.41 -4.05 -2.90
N GLU A 38 11.40 -4.29 -2.05
CA GLU A 38 11.23 -5.03 -0.79
C GLU A 38 10.28 -4.30 0.17
N ASP A 39 10.48 -3.00 0.37
CA ASP A 39 9.65 -2.19 1.27
C ASP A 39 8.18 -2.17 0.83
N THR A 40 7.92 -2.00 -0.48
CA THR A 40 6.56 -2.07 -1.04
C THR A 40 5.89 -3.42 -0.74
N GLN A 41 6.63 -4.53 -0.86
CA GLN A 41 6.08 -5.84 -0.52
C GLN A 41 5.73 -5.95 0.96
N GLN A 42 6.57 -5.41 1.85
CA GLN A 42 6.30 -5.37 3.28
C GLN A 42 5.08 -4.50 3.61
N GLU A 43 4.93 -3.33 2.97
CA GLU A 43 3.74 -2.49 3.14
C GLU A 43 2.45 -3.22 2.73
N ILE A 44 2.46 -3.89 1.57
CA ILE A 44 1.31 -4.66 1.09
C ILE A 44 0.98 -5.79 2.07
N LEU A 45 1.99 -6.52 2.55
CA LEU A 45 1.82 -7.59 3.53
C LEU A 45 1.18 -7.06 4.82
N ARG A 46 1.73 -5.98 5.40
CA ARG A 46 1.20 -5.35 6.62
C ARG A 46 -0.25 -4.91 6.44
N LYS A 47 -0.60 -4.31 5.29
CA LYS A 47 -1.97 -3.89 4.96
C LYS A 47 -2.93 -5.09 4.91
N LEU A 48 -2.55 -6.18 4.26
CA LEU A 48 -3.38 -7.38 4.17
C LEU A 48 -3.53 -8.08 5.53
N GLN A 49 -2.44 -8.17 6.31
CA GLN A 49 -2.47 -8.68 7.68
C GLN A 49 -3.42 -7.86 8.56
N TYR A 50 -3.32 -6.53 8.49
CA TYR A 50 -4.19 -5.63 9.24
C TYR A 50 -5.68 -5.90 9.01
N PHE A 51 -6.06 -6.16 7.74
CA PHE A 51 -7.44 -6.53 7.39
C PHE A 51 -7.83 -7.88 7.99
N VAL A 52 -7.00 -8.91 7.80
CA VAL A 52 -7.28 -10.27 8.29
C VAL A 52 -7.38 -10.32 9.81
N GLU A 53 -6.48 -9.64 10.54
CA GLU A 53 -6.50 -9.54 12.00
C GLU A 53 -7.80 -8.93 12.54
N ARG A 54 -8.43 -8.05 11.76
CA ARG A 54 -9.73 -7.42 12.09
C ARG A 54 -10.92 -8.18 11.55
N GLN A 55 -10.70 -9.41 11.10
CA GLN A 55 -11.73 -10.29 10.53
C GLN A 55 -12.40 -9.69 9.29
N VAL A 56 -11.71 -8.82 8.56
CA VAL A 56 -12.18 -8.37 7.24
C VAL A 56 -12.06 -9.53 6.27
N ASP A 57 -13.07 -9.72 5.43
CA ASP A 57 -13.09 -10.75 4.40
C ASP A 57 -11.83 -10.69 3.53
N ALA A 58 -11.10 -11.80 3.41
CA ALA A 58 -9.82 -11.83 2.72
C ALA A 58 -9.95 -11.52 1.23
N ALA A 59 -11.05 -11.93 0.59
CA ALA A 59 -11.30 -11.61 -0.82
C ALA A 59 -11.61 -10.12 -1.00
N PHE A 60 -12.29 -9.49 -0.04
CA PHE A 60 -12.45 -8.05 0.01
C PHE A 60 -11.12 -7.33 0.21
N ALA A 61 -10.28 -7.78 1.15
CA ALA A 61 -8.96 -7.20 1.40
C ALA A 61 -8.09 -7.19 0.13
N ILE A 62 -8.07 -8.29 -0.63
CA ILE A 62 -7.37 -8.37 -1.93
C ILE A 62 -7.97 -7.39 -2.95
N LYS A 63 -9.31 -7.27 -3.01
CA LYS A 63 -9.98 -6.32 -3.93
C LYS A 63 -9.58 -4.87 -3.67
N THR A 64 -9.16 -4.51 -2.46
CA THR A 64 -8.69 -3.15 -2.15
C THR A 64 -7.47 -2.71 -2.97
N MET A 65 -6.77 -3.68 -3.57
CA MET A 65 -5.59 -3.43 -4.42
C MET A 65 -5.92 -3.34 -5.92
N LYS A 66 -7.20 -3.40 -6.32
CA LYS A 66 -7.59 -3.40 -7.75
C LYS A 66 -7.50 -2.04 -8.42
N ALA A 67 -7.87 -0.97 -7.72
CA ALA A 67 -7.74 0.38 -8.25
C ALA A 67 -6.26 0.78 -8.22
N THR A 68 -5.74 1.23 -9.36
CA THR A 68 -4.39 1.78 -9.49
C THR A 68 -4.26 3.06 -8.68
N SER A 69 -3.04 3.57 -8.55
CA SER A 69 -2.76 4.75 -7.73
C SER A 69 -3.43 6.04 -8.21
N ASP A 70 -3.80 6.11 -9.49
CA ASP A 70 -4.51 7.21 -10.14
C ASP A 70 -6.04 7.00 -10.22
N ASP A 71 -6.55 5.92 -9.63
CA ASP A 71 -7.97 5.59 -9.56
C ASP A 71 -8.43 5.37 -8.11
N MET A 72 -9.72 5.16 -7.90
CA MET A 72 -10.29 4.86 -6.60
C MET A 72 -11.49 3.93 -6.71
N TRP A 73 -11.43 2.79 -6.01
CA TRP A 73 -12.57 1.92 -5.85
C TRP A 73 -13.43 2.37 -4.66
N TYR A 74 -14.73 2.55 -4.90
CA TYR A 74 -15.72 2.89 -3.88
C TYR A 74 -16.73 1.75 -3.68
N PRO A 75 -16.49 0.82 -2.74
CA PRO A 75 -17.45 -0.23 -2.41
C PRO A 75 -18.73 0.37 -1.81
N ARG A 76 -19.88 -0.24 -2.10
CA ARG A 76 -21.14 0.20 -1.49
C ARG A 76 -21.14 -0.11 0.00
N ARG A 77 -21.91 0.66 0.78
CA ARG A 77 -22.03 0.46 2.24
C ARG A 77 -22.35 -1.00 2.62
N LYS A 78 -23.24 -1.66 1.87
CA LYS A 78 -23.60 -3.07 2.12
C LYS A 78 -22.41 -4.02 1.95
N GLU A 79 -21.50 -3.73 1.02
CA GLU A 79 -20.29 -4.52 0.80
C GLU A 79 -19.29 -4.31 1.94
N LEU A 80 -19.16 -3.06 2.42
CA LEU A 80 -18.32 -2.74 3.59
C LEU A 80 -18.78 -3.45 4.86
N ILE A 81 -20.09 -3.50 5.11
CA ILE A 81 -20.67 -4.22 6.27
C ILE A 81 -20.45 -5.72 6.11
N SER A 82 -20.79 -6.28 4.94
CA SER A 82 -20.64 -7.71 4.68
C SER A 82 -19.20 -8.19 4.78
N ALA A 83 -18.23 -7.32 4.47
CA ALA A 83 -16.81 -7.62 4.55
C ALA A 83 -16.19 -7.35 5.93
N GLY A 84 -16.96 -6.86 6.92
CA GLY A 84 -16.43 -6.55 8.26
C GLY A 84 -15.62 -5.26 8.36
N VAL A 85 -15.65 -4.40 7.33
CA VAL A 85 -14.88 -3.15 7.28
C VAL A 85 -15.51 -2.06 8.16
N ILE A 86 -16.84 -2.02 8.21
CA ILE A 86 -17.59 -1.13 9.09
C ILE A 86 -18.62 -1.94 9.86
N VAL A 87 -18.76 -1.63 11.14
CA VAL A 87 -19.78 -2.20 12.02
C VAL A 87 -20.98 -1.25 12.11
N GLN A 88 -22.15 -1.79 12.43
CA GLN A 88 -23.40 -1.03 12.56
C GLN A 88 -23.46 -0.23 13.86
#